data_AF-A0A8I3WKZ6-F1
#
_entry.id   AF-A0A8I3WKZ6-F1
#
_cell.length_a   1.000
_cell.length_b   1.000
_cell.length_c   1.000
_cell.angle_alpha   90.00
_cell.angle_beta   90.00
_cell.angle_gamma   90.00
#
_symmetry.space_group_name_H-M   'P 1'
#
loop_
_entity.id
_entity.type
_entity.pdbx_description
1 polymer ?
#
loop_
_entity_poly.entity_id
_entity_poly.type
_entity_poly.pdbx_seq_one_letter_code
_entity_poly.pdbx_strand_id
1 'polypeptide(L)' 'MDNSNVVSMFEMMDSSNRGTISFVQYKEALKTLGLCTEDEDLEDDGHRITLDQFKDEVCIHPASQQAFARTF' A
#
# COMPACT_ATOMS: atom_id res chain seq x y z
N MET A 1 2.06 -4.18 14.60
CA MET A 1 2.57 -3.47 13.42
C MET A 1 1.86 -2.14 13.38
N ASP A 2 2.61 -1.05 13.40
CA ASP A 2 2.11 0.28 13.73
C ASP A 2 1.28 0.83 12.57
N ASN A 3 -0.03 0.97 12.77
CA ASN A 3 -0.95 1.58 11.80
C ASN A 3 -0.46 2.95 11.32
N SER A 4 0.36 3.64 12.12
CA SER A 4 0.98 4.93 11.79
C SER A 4 1.91 4.87 10.58
N ASN A 5 2.66 3.79 10.35
CA ASN A 5 3.60 3.73 9.23
C ASN A 5 2.86 3.66 7.87
N VAL A 6 1.76 2.89 7.83
CA VAL A 6 0.88 2.77 6.66
C VAL A 6 0.19 4.09 6.34
N VAL A 7 -0.30 4.80 7.38
CA VAL A 7 -0.95 6.11 7.22
C VAL A 7 0.04 7.14 6.69
N SER A 8 1.24 7.24 7.26
CA SER A 8 2.25 8.20 6.80
C SER A 8 2.71 7.92 5.35
N MET A 9 2.81 6.65 4.96
CA MET A 9 3.14 6.26 3.59
C MET A 9 2.04 6.68 2.60
N PHE A 10 0.78 6.51 2.99
CA PHE A 10 -0.37 6.93 2.19
C PHE A 10 -0.41 8.45 2.05
N GLU A 11 -0.22 9.20 3.15
CA GLU A 11 -0.17 10.66 3.13
C GLU A 11 0.97 11.21 2.27
N MET A 12 2.11 10.51 2.23
CA MET A 12 3.23 10.86 1.36
C MET A 12 2.88 10.73 -0.13
N MET A 13 2.01 9.78 -0.49
CA MET A 13 1.54 9.58 -1.87
C MET A 13 0.35 10.47 -2.22
N ASP A 14 -0.56 10.72 -1.27
CA ASP A 14 -1.64 11.68 -1.41
C ASP A 14 -1.15 13.14 -1.24
N SER A 15 -0.23 13.55 -2.11
CA SER A 15 0.29 14.92 -2.18
C SER A 15 -0.79 15.98 -2.42
N SER A 16 -1.96 15.57 -2.91
CA SER A 16 -3.15 16.43 -3.07
C SER A 16 -4.02 16.52 -1.81
N ASN A 17 -3.70 15.76 -0.76
CA ASN A 17 -4.43 15.67 0.51
C ASN A 17 -5.95 15.44 0.32
N ARG A 18 -6.30 14.61 -0.66
CA ARG A 18 -7.69 14.29 -1.03
C ARG A 18 -8.28 13.17 -0.17
N GLY A 19 -7.45 12.49 0.63
CA GLY A 19 -7.79 11.27 1.36
C GLY A 19 -7.87 10.03 0.47
N THR A 20 -7.38 10.13 -0.78
CA THR A 20 -7.53 9.09 -1.81
C THR A 20 -6.35 9.13 -2.77
N ILE A 21 -5.80 7.97 -3.12
CA ILE A 21 -4.73 7.83 -4.12
C ILE A 21 -5.26 7.15 -5.38
N SER A 22 -4.60 7.39 -6.52
CA SER A 22 -4.91 6.65 -7.75
C SER A 22 -4.34 5.24 -7.69
N PHE A 23 -4.87 4.35 -8.54
CA PHE A 23 -4.38 2.98 -8.66
C PHE A 23 -2.89 2.88 -8.98
N VAL A 24 -2.36 3.78 -9.82
CA VAL A 24 -0.92 3.86 -10.11
C VAL A 24 -0.11 4.14 -8.84
N GLN A 25 -0.57 5.07 -8.01
CA GLN A 25 0.09 5.39 -6.74
C GLN A 25 -0.03 4.25 -5.74
N TYR A 26 -1.19 3.60 -5.69
CA TYR A 26 -1.41 2.41 -4.87
C TYR A 26 -0.45 1.28 -5.24
N LYS A 27 -0.29 0.99 -6.53
CA LYS A 27 0.64 -0.04 -7.01
C LYS A 27 2.09 0.29 -6.65
N GLU A 28 2.50 1.55 -6.80
CA GLU A 28 3.82 2.03 -6.37
C GLU A 28 4.01 1.89 -4.85
N ALA A 29 2.97 2.15 -4.05
CA ALA A 29 2.97 1.96 -2.60
C ALA A 29 3.24 0.51 -2.24
N LEU A 30 2.46 -0.39 -2.83
CA LEU A 30 2.59 -1.82 -2.62
C LEU A 30 3.96 -2.33 -3.07
N LYS A 31 4.48 -1.86 -4.22
CA LYS A 31 5.81 -2.22 -4.72
C LYS A 31 6.91 -1.77 -3.77
N THR A 32 6.80 -0.54 -3.24
CA THR A 32 7.73 -0.01 -2.24
C THR A 32 7.69 -0.82 -0.94
N LEU A 33 6.51 -1.30 -0.56
CA LEU A 33 6.34 -2.21 0.57
C LEU A 33 6.77 -3.66 0.21
N GLY A 34 6.96 -4.01 -1.06
CA GLY A 34 7.18 -5.40 -1.48
C GLY A 34 5.94 -6.29 -1.28
N LEU A 35 4.76 -5.67 -1.24
CA LEU A 35 3.45 -6.34 -1.18
C LEU A 35 2.87 -6.61 -2.57
N CYS A 36 3.28 -5.86 -3.59
CA CYS A 36 2.85 -6.11 -4.97
C CYS A 36 3.74 -7.19 -5.59
N THR A 37 3.15 -8.31 -5.98
CA THR A 37 3.81 -9.29 -6.84
C THR A 37 3.65 -8.86 -8.30
N GLU A 38 4.73 -8.85 -9.11
CA GLU A 38 4.68 -8.40 -10.51
C GLU A 38 3.69 -9.19 -11.39
N ASP A 39 3.26 -10.37 -10.93
CA ASP A 39 2.32 -11.27 -11.58
C ASP A 39 0.85 -11.05 -11.18
N GLU A 40 0.59 -10.18 -10.18
CA GLU A 40 -0.79 -9.80 -9.87
C GLU A 40 -1.24 -8.75 -10.87
N ASP A 41 -2.08 -9.19 -11.81
CA ASP A 41 -2.94 -8.35 -12.65
C ASP A 41 -3.97 -7.63 -11.77
N LEU A 42 -3.48 -6.68 -10.98
CA LEU A 42 -4.32 -5.66 -10.38
C LEU A 42 -4.76 -4.76 -11.55
N GLU A 43 -6.04 -4.86 -11.92
CA GLU A 43 -6.66 -3.99 -12.92
C GLU A 43 -7.00 -2.62 -12.31
N ASP A 44 -6.68 -1.55 -13.06
CA ASP A 44 -7.15 -0.21 -12.75
C ASP A 44 -8.64 -0.09 -13.13
N ASP A 45 -9.53 -0.31 -12.16
CA ASP A 45 -10.97 -0.07 -12.34
C ASP A 45 -11.31 1.45 -12.39
N GLY A 46 -10.29 2.33 -12.39
CA GLY A 46 -10.45 3.78 -12.36
C GLY A 46 -10.96 4.32 -11.01
N HIS A 47 -11.19 3.42 -10.05
CA HIS A 47 -11.56 3.76 -8.69
C HIS A 47 -10.34 4.23 -7.90
N ARG A 48 -10.56 5.23 -7.05
CA ARG A 48 -9.53 5.72 -6.13
C ARG A 48 -9.50 4.87 -4.88
N ILE A 49 -8.30 4.54 -4.42
CA ILE A 49 -8.07 3.77 -3.20
C ILE A 49 -8.11 4.72 -2.02
N THR A 50 -8.94 4.40 -1.04
CA THR A 50 -9.00 5.12 0.23
C THR A 50 -7.97 4.57 1.22
N LEU A 51 -7.60 5.39 2.20
CA LEU A 51 -6.69 4.95 3.28
C LEU A 51 -7.22 3.70 4.01
N ASP A 52 -8.53 3.56 4.15
CA ASP A 52 -9.15 2.41 4.82
C ASP A 52 -8.93 1.12 4.04
N GLN A 53 -9.20 1.13 2.72
CA GLN A 53 -8.91 0.00 1.83
C GLN A 53 -7.43 -0.36 1.83
N PHE A 54 -6.56 0.66 1.75
CA PHE A 54 -5.11 0.46 1.79
C PHE A 54 -4.67 -0.24 3.08
N LYS A 55 -5.21 0.20 4.22
CA LYS A 55 -4.93 -0.42 5.51
C LYS A 55 -5.46 -1.83 5.59
N ASP A 56 -6.67 -2.07 5.07
CA ASP A 56 -7.28 -3.39 5.07
C ASP A 56 -6.38 -4.37 4.32
N GLU A 57 -6.01 -4.09 3.06
CA GLU A 57 -5.11 -4.95 2.26
C GLU A 57 -3.76 -5.22 2.92
N VAL A 58 -3.11 -4.18 3.47
CA VAL A 58 -1.85 -4.32 4.21
C VAL A 58 -2.05 -5.16 5.50
N CYS A 59 -3.23 -5.05 6.13
CA CYS A 59 -3.64 -5.84 7.29
C CYS A 59 -4.18 -7.25 6.95
N ILE A 60 -4.54 -7.56 5.70
CA ILE A 60 -4.83 -8.93 5.24
C ILE A 60 -3.52 -9.65 4.83
N HIS A 61 -2.49 -8.89 4.40
CA HIS A 61 -1.15 -9.40 4.07
C HIS A 61 -0.07 -9.46 5.18
N PRO A 62 -0.32 -9.29 6.50
CA PRO A 62 0.74 -9.14 7.51
C PRO A 62 1.51 -10.44 7.78
N ALA A 63 1.15 -11.55 7.13
CA ALA A 63 1.83 -12.83 7.26
C ALA A 63 3.08 -12.96 6.37
N SER A 64 3.25 -12.17 5.30
CA SER A 64 4.42 -12.31 4.40
C SER A 64 5.57 -11.33 4.69
N GLN A 65 5.36 -10.26 5.48
CA GLN A 65 6.37 -9.21 5.69
C GLN A 65 7.25 -9.35 6.95
N GLN A 66 7.13 -10.41 7.75
CA GLN A 66 8.18 -10.68 8.76
C GLN A 66 9.55 -11.01 8.13
N ALA A 67 9.64 -11.10 6.80
CA ALA A 67 10.90 -11.31 6.08
C ALA A 67 11.80 -10.05 5.96
N PHE A 68 11.30 -8.81 6.14
CA PHE A 68 12.17 -7.63 6.00
C PHE A 68 13.00 -7.31 7.25
N ALA A 69 12.77 -7.98 8.38
CA ALA A 69 13.52 -7.74 9.63
C ALA A 69 14.88 -8.46 9.69
N ARG A 70 15.33 -9.16 8.63
CA ARG A 70 16.62 -9.88 8.64
C ARG A 70 17.33 -9.88 7.29
N THR A 71 17.91 -8.76 6.90
CA THR A 71 19.27 -8.82 6.33
C THR A 71 20.04 -7.57 6.72
N PHE A 72 21.24 -7.81 7.23
CA PHE A 72 22.23 -6.88 7.78
C PHE A 72 22.70 -5.83 6.78
#